data_AF-A0A376RDJ5-F1
#
_entry.id   AF-A0A376RDJ5-F1
#
_cell.length_a   1.000
_cell.length_b   1.000
_cell.length_c   1.000
_cell.angle_alpha   90.00
_cell.angle_beta   90.00
_cell.angle_gamma   90.00
#
_symmetry.space_group_name_H-M   'P 1'
#
loop_
_entity.id
_entity.type
_entity.pdbx_description
1 polymer ?
#
loop_
_entity_poly.entity_id
_entity_poly.type
_entity_poly.pdbx_seq_one_letter_code
_entity_poly.pdbx_strand_id
1 'polypeptide(L)' 'MAGLGIAVVSTSKGVMTDRAARQAGLGGEIICYVA' A
#
# COMPACT_ATOMS: atom_id res chain seq x y z
N MET A 1 16.64 5.08 7.84
CA MET A 1 15.58 4.37 8.61
C MET A 1 14.18 4.70 8.05
N ALA A 2 14.02 4.75 6.72
CA ALA A 2 12.72 5.00 6.10
C ALA A 2 12.14 3.66 5.63
N GLY A 3 11.01 3.24 6.19
CA GLY A 3 10.32 2.01 5.78
C GLY A 3 10.10 0.94 6.84
N LEU A 4 10.09 1.29 8.14
CA LEU A 4 9.55 0.40 9.17
C LEU A 4 8.02 0.34 9.13
N GLY A 5 7.36 1.43 8.70
CA GLY A 5 5.92 1.47 8.52
C GLY A 5 5.45 0.95 7.15
N ILE A 6 4.19 0.53 7.11
CA ILE A 6 3.47 0.14 5.89
C ILE A 6 2.23 1.03 5.71
N ALA A 7 1.88 1.33 4.46
CA ALA A 7 0.54 1.84 4.16
C ALA A 7 -0.29 0.71 3.55
N VAL A 8 -1.53 0.57 4.02
CA VAL A 8 -2.50 -0.38 3.49
C VAL A 8 -3.30 0.34 2.41
N VAL A 9 -3.28 -0.22 1.19
CA VAL A 9 -3.85 0.41 -0.01
C VAL A 9 -4.97 -0.46 -0.57
N SER A 10 -6.15 0.12 -0.73
CA SER A 10 -7.26 -0.48 -1.48
C SER A 10 -7.06 -0.25 -2.97
N THR A 11 -6.85 -1.30 -3.75
CA THR A 11 -6.66 -1.22 -5.21
C THR A 11 -7.80 -1.90 -5.95
N SER A 12 -7.86 -1.74 -7.27
CA SER A 12 -8.82 -2.45 -8.14
C SER A 12 -8.65 -3.97 -8.15
N LYS A 13 -7.57 -4.51 -7.57
CA LYS A 13 -7.32 -5.96 -7.43
C LYS A 13 -7.36 -6.43 -5.97
N GLY A 14 -7.96 -5.64 -5.08
CA GLY A 14 -8.06 -5.92 -3.65
C GLY A 14 -7.08 -5.09 -2.81
N VAL A 15 -7.05 -5.39 -1.52
CA VAL A 15 -6.24 -4.69 -0.53
C VAL A 15 -4.83 -5.26 -0.47
N MET A 16 -3.81 -4.40 -0.48
CA MET A 16 -2.41 -4.80 -0.41
C MET A 16 -1.54 -3.71 0.23
N THR A 17 -0.25 -4.00 0.44
CA THR A 17 0.70 -2.99 0.93
C THR A 17 1.07 -2.00 -0.16
N ASP A 18 1.50 -0.80 0.22
CA ASP A 18 2.00 0.23 -0.70
C ASP A 18 3.13 -0.27 -1.60
N ARG A 19 4.01 -1.13 -1.09
CA ARG A 19 5.08 -1.75 -1.89
C ARG A 19 4.53 -2.70 -2.95
N ALA A 20 3.58 -3.57 -2.58
CA ALA A 20 2.94 -4.49 -3.51
C ALA A 20 2.15 -3.73 -4.59
N ALA A 21 1.41 -2.69 -4.20
CA ALA A 21 0.66 -1.85 -5.13
C ALA A 21 1.60 -1.17 -6.15
N ARG A 22 2.72 -0.57 -5.69
CA ARG A 22 3.73 0.03 -6.57
C ARG A 22 4.36 -0.99 -7.52
N GLN A 23 4.73 -2.17 -7.04
CA GLN A 23 5.29 -3.23 -7.89
C GLN A 23 4.30 -3.73 -8.95
N ALA A 24 3.01 -3.80 -8.61
CA ALA A 24 1.95 -4.17 -9.53
C ALA A 24 1.51 -3.03 -10.47
N GLY A 25 2.06 -1.81 -10.31
CA GLY A 25 1.66 -0.62 -11.08
C GLY A 25 0.23 -0.17 -10.77
N LEU A 26 -0.26 -0.43 -9.57
CA LEU A 26 -1.62 -0.12 -9.14
C LEU A 26 -1.64 1.07 -8.19
N GLY A 27 -2.57 2.00 -8.44
CA GLY A 27 -2.96 3.03 -7.49
C GLY A 27 -4.14 2.59 -6.63
N GLY A 28 -4.57 3.46 -5.72
CA GLY A 28 -5.67 3.15 -4.82
C GLY A 28 -5.86 4.16 -3.70
N GLU A 29 -6.85 3.90 -2.86
CA GLU A 29 -7.09 4.64 -1.63
C GLU A 29 -6.16 4.12 -0.53
N ILE A 30 -5.54 5.03 0.23
CA ILE A 30 -4.79 4.65 1.42
C ILE A 30 -5.79 4.55 2.59
N ILE A 31 -5.96 3.34 3.10
CA ILE A 31 -6.90 3.05 4.18
C ILE A 31 -6.30 3.48 5.53
N CYS A 32 -5.05 3.07 5.78
CA CYS A 32 -4.36 3.40 7.02
C CYS A 32 -2.84 3.25 6.89
N TYR A 33 -2.15 3.75 7.89
CA TYR A 33 -0.73 3.58 8.10
C TYR A 33 -0.50 2.79 9.38
N VAL A 34 0.50 1.90 9.35
CA VAL A 34 1.00 1.18 10.52
C VAL A 34 2.46 1.62 10.72
N ALA A 35 2.82 2.02 11.95
CA ALA A 35 4.13 2.53 12.33
C ALA A 35 4.77 1.69 13.43
#